data_AF-A0A417SCP4-F1
#
_entry.id   AF-A0A417SCP4-F1
#
_cell.length_a   1.000
_cell.length_b   1.000
_cell.length_c   1.000
_cell.angle_alpha   90.00
_cell.angle_beta   90.00
_cell.angle_gamma   90.00
#
_symmetry.space_group_name_H-M   'P 1'
#
loop_
_entity.id
_entity.type
_entity.pdbx_description
1 polymer ?
#
loop_
_entity_poly.entity_id
_entity_poly.type
_entity_poly.pdbx_seq_one_letter_code
_entity_poly.pdbx_strand_id
1 'polypeptide(L)'
;MTYYDQENQFLRQQLQKEIPILTALIQKLYQDLDRKFHLNGAKIPVTFGFETDSLGSYTRQSAHEKEHFHFSLLFVAYGVNNPLSKEDRIDLFKHEYAHYMQYNMRIPEKYKWQAGTHGSAWKYCCSLIGAAPTPYYKAGEALLDHNYDKVLKSRIHDKTVPIRDTYQRQQKAQKQKDEVVQYKIGDNITHPKFGDGIVEKINLRSGGVHLHIRFDGEVKCIDQKWLMRRKYT
;
A
#
# COMPACT_ATOMS: atom_id res chain seq x y z
N MET A 1 -2.79 9.36 25.37
CA MET A 1 -3.52 8.50 24.41
C MET A 1 -4.90 9.10 24.27
N THR A 2 -5.28 9.52 23.08
CA THR A 2 -6.64 10.05 22.84
C THR A 2 -7.62 8.88 22.75
N TYR A 3 -8.91 9.12 23.02
CA TYR A 3 -9.97 8.13 22.88
C TYR A 3 -10.00 7.50 21.46
N TYR A 4 -9.76 8.32 20.44
CA TYR A 4 -9.62 7.89 19.05
C TYR A 4 -8.44 6.93 18.80
N ASP A 5 -7.32 7.07 19.51
CA ASP A 5 -6.19 6.14 19.40
C ASP A 5 -6.53 4.76 20.00
N GLN A 6 -7.35 4.72 21.06
CA GLN A 6 -7.76 3.49 21.73
C GLN A 6 -8.79 2.69 20.91
N GLU A 7 -9.79 3.34 20.32
CA GLU A 7 -10.74 2.67 19.41
C GLU A 7 -10.05 2.10 18.17
N ASN A 8 -9.09 2.84 17.60
CA ASN A 8 -8.32 2.36 16.45
C ASN A 8 -7.44 1.15 16.82
N GLN A 9 -6.87 1.13 18.02
CA GLN A 9 -6.08 0.02 18.52
C GLN A 9 -6.95 -1.23 18.81
N PHE A 10 -8.14 -1.05 19.38
CA PHE A 10 -9.09 -2.15 19.62
C PHE A 10 -9.57 -2.77 18.31
N LEU A 11 -9.95 -1.94 17.33
CA LEU A 11 -10.32 -2.40 16.00
C LEU A 11 -9.20 -3.23 15.36
N ARG A 12 -7.96 -2.73 15.36
CA ARG A 12 -6.80 -3.45 14.81
C ARG A 12 -6.59 -4.82 15.46
N GLN A 13 -6.70 -4.90 16.79
CA GLN A 13 -6.60 -6.17 17.50
C GLN A 13 -7.73 -7.14 17.12
N GLN A 14 -8.95 -6.63 16.91
CA GLN A 14 -10.07 -7.45 16.46
C GLN A 14 -9.84 -7.98 15.05
N LEU A 15 -9.44 -7.13 14.09
CA LEU A 15 -9.19 -7.54 12.71
C LEU A 15 -8.02 -8.54 12.59
N GLN A 16 -6.99 -8.42 13.44
CA GLN A 16 -5.89 -9.39 13.48
C GLN A 16 -6.35 -10.82 13.80
N LYS A 17 -7.45 -10.98 14.56
CA LYS A 17 -8.01 -12.32 14.85
C LYS A 17 -8.56 -13.00 13.60
N GLU A 18 -8.80 -12.26 12.52
CA GLU A 18 -9.28 -12.80 11.25
C GLU A 18 -8.15 -13.27 10.32
N ILE A 19 -6.88 -12.98 10.65
CA ILE A 19 -5.73 -13.42 9.85
C ILE A 19 -5.77 -14.92 9.55
N PRO A 20 -6.03 -15.84 10.51
CA PRO A 20 -6.04 -17.27 10.23
C PRO A 20 -7.09 -17.68 9.20
N ILE A 21 -8.31 -17.14 9.28
CA ILE A 21 -9.39 -17.48 8.35
C ILE A 21 -9.14 -16.88 6.95
N LEU A 22 -8.63 -15.65 6.86
CA LEU A 22 -8.23 -15.03 5.60
C LEU A 22 -7.06 -15.78 4.94
N THR A 23 -6.06 -16.16 5.73
CA THR A 23 -4.91 -16.95 5.27
C THR A 23 -5.38 -18.29 4.70
N ALA A 24 -6.24 -19.01 5.42
CA ALA A 24 -6.76 -20.30 4.95
C ALA A 24 -7.56 -20.16 3.65
N LEU A 25 -8.37 -19.10 3.52
CA LEU A 25 -9.14 -18.81 2.31
C LEU A 25 -8.22 -18.53 1.11
N ILE A 26 -7.21 -17.67 1.28
CA ILE A 26 -6.24 -17.33 0.23
C ILE A 26 -5.43 -18.57 -0.16
N GLN A 27 -4.91 -19.32 0.83
CA GLN A 27 -4.17 -20.55 0.56
C GLN A 27 -5.01 -21.57 -0.21
N LYS A 28 -6.28 -21.76 0.16
CA LYS A 28 -7.17 -22.68 -0.54
C LYS A 28 -7.39 -22.24 -1.99
N LEU A 29 -7.68 -20.96 -2.22
CA LEU A 29 -7.81 -20.39 -3.56
C LEU A 29 -6.54 -20.59 -4.39
N TYR A 30 -5.38 -20.28 -3.82
CA TYR A 30 -4.11 -20.38 -4.53
C TYR A 30 -3.72 -21.82 -4.80
N GLN A 31 -4.05 -22.78 -3.92
CA GLN A 31 -3.85 -24.21 -4.19
C GLN A 31 -4.66 -24.68 -5.39
N ASP A 32 -5.90 -24.20 -5.52
CA ASP A 32 -6.76 -24.57 -6.64
C ASP A 32 -6.23 -23.96 -7.96
N LEU A 33 -5.70 -22.73 -7.93
CA LEU A 33 -5.00 -22.12 -9.07
C LEU A 33 -3.67 -22.81 -9.40
N ASP A 34 -2.87 -23.15 -8.39
CA ASP A 34 -1.60 -23.87 -8.53
C ASP A 34 -1.80 -25.20 -9.25
N ARG A 35 -2.83 -25.96 -8.89
CA ARG A 35 -3.17 -27.22 -9.58
C ARG A 35 -3.56 -26.98 -11.04
N LYS A 36 -4.32 -25.92 -11.32
CA LYS A 36 -4.79 -25.59 -12.68
C LYS A 36 -3.67 -25.15 -13.60
N PHE A 37 -2.68 -24.41 -13.09
CA PHE A 37 -1.62 -23.80 -13.90
C PHE A 37 -0.23 -24.40 -13.67
N HIS A 38 -0.13 -25.44 -12.84
CA HIS A 38 1.12 -26.11 -12.45
C HIS A 38 2.13 -25.14 -11.81
N LEU A 39 1.66 -24.33 -10.87
CA LEU A 39 2.45 -23.31 -10.16
C LEU A 39 2.55 -23.64 -8.66
N ASN A 40 3.21 -22.75 -7.89
CA ASN A 40 3.48 -22.94 -6.46
C ASN A 40 3.16 -21.68 -5.62
N GLY A 41 2.22 -20.84 -6.07
CA GLY A 41 1.88 -19.58 -5.42
C GLY A 41 1.30 -19.78 -4.01
N ALA A 42 0.66 -20.91 -3.72
CA ALA A 42 0.15 -21.22 -2.39
C ALA A 42 1.24 -21.45 -1.33
N LYS A 43 2.49 -21.71 -1.77
CA LYS A 43 3.65 -21.85 -0.87
C LYS A 43 4.27 -20.51 -0.49
N ILE A 44 3.91 -19.44 -1.20
CA ILE A 44 4.43 -18.10 -0.93
C ILE A 44 3.76 -17.55 0.34
N PRO A 45 4.52 -16.95 1.28
CA PRO A 45 3.97 -16.37 2.48
C PRO A 45 2.89 -15.33 2.18
N VAL A 46 1.80 -15.38 2.94
CA VAL A 46 0.75 -14.34 2.94
C VAL A 46 0.89 -13.55 4.24
N THR A 47 1.00 -12.24 4.11
CA THR A 47 1.16 -11.29 5.21
C THR A 47 0.03 -10.29 5.21
N PHE A 48 -0.19 -9.66 6.36
CA PHE A 48 -1.30 -8.74 6.55
C PHE A 48 -0.84 -7.47 7.26
N GLY A 49 -1.39 -6.33 6.82
CA GLY A 49 -1.09 -5.02 7.36
C GLY A 49 -2.35 -4.16 7.53
N PHE A 50 -2.14 -2.86 7.62
CA PHE A 50 -3.20 -1.86 7.82
C PHE A 50 -2.95 -0.61 6.99
N GLU A 51 -2.37 -0.80 5.81
CA GLU A 51 -2.10 0.20 4.80
C GLU A 51 -3.44 0.77 4.34
N THR A 52 -3.52 2.09 4.21
CA THR A 52 -4.74 2.78 3.78
C THR A 52 -4.73 3.12 2.29
N ASP A 53 -3.59 2.96 1.64
CA ASP A 53 -3.33 3.30 0.24
C ASP A 53 -3.12 2.08 -0.66
N SER A 54 -3.17 0.86 -0.10
CA SER A 54 -3.07 -0.39 -0.84
C SER A 54 -4.01 -1.45 -0.28
N LEU A 55 -4.74 -2.14 -1.17
CA LEU A 55 -5.60 -3.27 -0.80
C LEU A 55 -4.80 -4.57 -0.72
N GLY A 56 -3.87 -4.75 -1.65
CA GLY A 56 -3.08 -5.95 -1.84
C GLY A 56 -1.81 -5.66 -2.64
N SER A 57 -0.82 -6.54 -2.50
CA SER A 57 0.34 -6.56 -3.37
C SER A 57 0.98 -7.94 -3.40
N TYR A 58 1.59 -8.28 -4.52
CA TYR A 58 2.57 -9.35 -4.63
C TYR A 58 3.97 -8.76 -4.78
N THR A 59 4.86 -9.14 -3.88
CA THR A 59 6.26 -8.77 -3.91
C THR A 59 7.11 -9.95 -4.32
N ARG A 60 7.92 -9.76 -5.37
CA ARG A 60 8.91 -10.75 -5.82
C ARG A 60 10.14 -10.73 -4.91
N GLN A 61 10.79 -11.89 -4.76
CA GLN A 61 12.08 -11.99 -4.09
C GLN A 61 13.11 -11.01 -4.68
N SER A 62 13.77 -10.26 -3.81
CA SER A 62 14.89 -9.38 -4.12
C SER A 62 15.99 -9.48 -3.06
N ALA A 63 17.10 -8.76 -3.22
CA ALA A 63 18.20 -8.75 -2.25
C ALA A 63 17.79 -8.26 -0.85
N HIS A 64 16.72 -7.45 -0.76
CA HIS A 64 16.30 -6.79 0.47
C HIS A 64 14.91 -7.23 0.95
N GLU A 65 14.20 -8.05 0.16
CA GLU A 65 12.82 -8.39 0.45
C GLU A 65 12.51 -9.82 0.02
N LYS A 66 11.91 -10.59 0.94
CA LYS A 66 11.46 -11.95 0.65
C LYS A 66 10.18 -11.90 -0.18
N GLU A 67 10.01 -12.88 -1.03
CA GLU A 67 8.76 -13.04 -1.79
C GLU A 67 7.58 -13.25 -0.85
N HIS A 68 6.52 -12.48 -1.03
CA HIS A 68 5.30 -12.61 -0.25
C HIS A 68 4.11 -11.96 -0.96
N PHE A 69 2.91 -12.39 -0.59
CA PHE A 69 1.69 -11.65 -0.79
C PHE A 69 1.39 -10.81 0.45
N HIS A 70 0.86 -9.62 0.27
CA HIS A 70 0.50 -8.71 1.35
C HIS A 70 -0.91 -8.17 1.12
N PHE A 71 -1.74 -8.13 2.16
CA PHE A 71 -3.09 -7.57 2.09
C PHE A 71 -3.40 -6.69 3.30
N SER A 72 -4.11 -5.59 3.07
CA SER A 72 -4.52 -4.71 4.17
C SER A 72 -5.83 -5.17 4.81
N LEU A 73 -5.79 -5.45 6.11
CA LEU A 73 -6.95 -5.85 6.91
C LEU A 73 -8.02 -4.77 6.94
N LEU A 74 -7.68 -3.50 6.68
CA LEU A 74 -8.66 -2.42 6.61
C LEU A 74 -9.66 -2.59 5.45
N PHE A 75 -9.36 -3.46 4.47
CA PHE A 75 -10.23 -3.70 3.32
C PHE A 75 -10.73 -5.15 3.26
N VAL A 76 -9.86 -6.13 3.54
CA VAL A 76 -10.20 -7.55 3.31
C VAL A 76 -10.88 -8.22 4.49
N ALA A 77 -10.72 -7.68 5.71
CA ALA A 77 -11.34 -8.26 6.89
C ALA A 77 -12.88 -8.12 6.85
N TYR A 78 -13.56 -9.02 7.54
CA TYR A 78 -15.01 -9.07 7.70
C TYR A 78 -15.51 -8.01 8.70
N GLY A 79 -14.74 -7.72 9.75
CA GLY A 79 -15.12 -6.80 10.83
C GLY A 79 -14.95 -5.30 10.53
N VAL A 80 -14.60 -4.90 9.30
CA VAL A 80 -14.50 -3.48 8.92
C VAL A 80 -15.86 -2.89 8.58
N ASN A 81 -15.99 -1.56 8.67
CA ASN A 81 -17.18 -0.88 8.20
C ASN A 81 -17.27 -0.99 6.67
N ASN A 82 -18.38 -1.54 6.16
CA ASN A 82 -18.60 -1.83 4.73
C ASN A 82 -17.51 -2.73 4.13
N PRO A 83 -17.44 -4.00 4.56
CA PRO A 83 -16.41 -4.90 4.07
C PRO A 83 -16.63 -5.21 2.59
N LEU A 84 -15.54 -5.54 1.87
CA LEU A 84 -15.64 -6.04 0.50
C LEU A 84 -16.62 -7.23 0.43
N SER A 85 -17.30 -7.38 -0.70
CA SER A 85 -18.10 -8.58 -0.95
C SER A 85 -17.21 -9.83 -0.98
N LYS A 86 -17.80 -11.02 -0.89
CA LYS A 86 -17.03 -12.26 -1.00
C LYS A 86 -16.35 -12.34 -2.36
N GLU A 87 -17.08 -11.98 -3.41
CA GLU A 87 -16.66 -11.96 -4.79
C GLU A 87 -15.51 -10.97 -4.98
N ASP A 88 -15.63 -9.76 -4.41
CA ASP A 88 -14.58 -8.75 -4.49
C ASP A 88 -13.29 -9.17 -3.79
N ARG A 89 -13.37 -9.81 -2.62
CA ARG A 89 -12.18 -10.34 -1.94
C ARG A 89 -11.50 -11.40 -2.81
N ILE A 90 -12.27 -12.33 -3.36
CA ILE A 90 -11.73 -13.39 -4.21
C ILE A 90 -11.07 -12.79 -5.47
N ASP A 91 -11.70 -11.79 -6.09
CA ASP A 91 -11.12 -11.11 -7.25
C ASP A 91 -9.80 -10.40 -6.90
N LEU A 92 -9.76 -9.68 -5.77
CA LEU A 92 -8.52 -9.06 -5.26
C LEU A 92 -7.40 -10.10 -5.04
N PHE A 93 -7.72 -11.26 -4.45
CA PHE A 93 -6.72 -12.32 -4.26
C PHE A 93 -6.23 -12.88 -5.60
N LYS A 94 -7.13 -13.10 -6.55
CA LYS A 94 -6.76 -13.52 -7.91
C LYS A 94 -5.92 -12.46 -8.61
N HIS A 95 -6.25 -11.17 -8.44
CA HIS A 95 -5.52 -10.05 -9.00
C HIS A 95 -4.05 -10.08 -8.59
N GLU A 96 -3.77 -10.27 -7.30
CA GLU A 96 -2.39 -10.43 -6.82
C GLU A 96 -1.75 -11.73 -7.30
N TYR A 97 -2.50 -12.83 -7.37
CA TYR A 97 -2.00 -14.07 -7.96
C TYR A 97 -1.65 -13.93 -9.45
N ALA A 98 -2.34 -13.06 -10.21
CA ALA A 98 -2.00 -12.78 -11.60
C ALA A 98 -0.61 -12.11 -11.74
N HIS A 99 -0.23 -11.26 -10.78
CA HIS A 99 1.14 -10.73 -10.68
C HIS A 99 2.14 -11.87 -10.47
N TYR A 100 1.87 -12.82 -9.57
CA TYR A 100 2.71 -14.00 -9.39
C TYR A 100 2.80 -14.86 -10.67
N MET A 101 1.68 -15.11 -11.36
CA MET A 101 1.65 -15.87 -12.61
C MET A 101 2.48 -15.21 -13.70
N GLN A 102 2.44 -13.88 -13.81
CA GLN A 102 3.21 -13.15 -14.83
C GLN A 102 4.71 -13.47 -14.77
N TYR A 103 5.27 -13.67 -13.57
CA TYR A 103 6.70 -13.96 -13.40
C TYR A 103 7.03 -15.45 -13.43
N ASN A 104 6.10 -16.31 -13.02
CA ASN A 104 6.35 -17.73 -12.80
C ASN A 104 5.80 -18.64 -13.90
N MET A 105 4.95 -18.12 -14.80
CA MET A 105 4.37 -18.86 -15.92
C MET A 105 5.04 -18.47 -17.24
N ARG A 106 5.15 -19.43 -18.17
CA ARG A 106 5.57 -19.14 -19.55
C ARG A 106 4.48 -18.39 -20.31
N ILE A 107 4.65 -17.08 -20.45
CA ILE A 107 3.71 -16.23 -21.20
C ILE A 107 3.96 -16.34 -22.72
N PRO A 108 2.92 -16.56 -23.55
CA PRO A 108 3.04 -16.51 -25.01
C PRO A 108 3.53 -15.14 -25.52
N GLU A 109 4.37 -15.14 -26.55
CA GLU A 109 5.03 -13.92 -27.03
C GLU A 109 4.04 -12.85 -27.52
N LYS A 110 2.92 -13.28 -28.12
CA LYS A 110 1.81 -12.40 -28.52
C LYS A 110 1.15 -11.64 -27.38
N TYR A 111 1.46 -11.93 -26.11
CA TYR A 111 0.95 -11.22 -24.95
C TYR A 111 2.04 -10.45 -24.18
N LYS A 112 3.24 -10.27 -24.74
CA LYS A 112 4.33 -9.49 -24.14
C LYS A 112 4.55 -8.11 -24.79
N TRP A 113 3.60 -7.66 -25.60
CA TRP A 113 3.71 -6.44 -26.40
C TRP A 113 3.66 -5.13 -25.58
N GLN A 114 3.23 -5.16 -24.31
CA GLN A 114 3.30 -4.01 -23.40
C GLN A 114 3.91 -4.40 -22.05
N ALA A 115 5.04 -3.78 -21.73
CA ALA A 115 5.70 -3.89 -20.44
C ALA A 115 4.99 -3.05 -19.35
N GLY A 116 5.35 -3.30 -18.09
CA GLY A 116 4.82 -2.62 -16.90
C GLY A 116 4.11 -3.57 -15.93
N THR A 117 3.85 -3.09 -14.71
CA THR A 117 3.22 -3.89 -13.63
C THR A 117 1.87 -4.45 -14.04
N HIS A 118 1.03 -3.64 -14.69
CA HIS A 118 -0.26 -4.08 -15.23
C HIS A 118 -0.21 -4.28 -16.76
N GLY A 119 0.96 -4.64 -17.30
CA GLY A 119 1.20 -4.79 -18.74
C GLY A 119 0.38 -5.89 -19.43
N SER A 120 0.63 -6.13 -20.71
CA SER A 120 -0.12 -7.12 -21.50
C SER A 120 0.00 -8.54 -20.94
N ALA A 121 1.15 -8.89 -20.37
CA ALA A 121 1.39 -10.20 -19.76
C ALA A 121 0.54 -10.41 -18.50
N TRP A 122 0.42 -9.38 -17.66
CA TRP A 122 -0.42 -9.39 -16.48
C TRP A 122 -1.91 -9.55 -16.85
N LYS A 123 -2.39 -8.74 -17.81
CA LYS A 123 -3.78 -8.82 -18.32
C LYS A 123 -4.12 -10.22 -18.84
N TYR A 124 -3.15 -10.88 -19.48
CA TYR A 124 -3.30 -12.26 -19.90
C TYR A 124 -3.47 -13.20 -18.72
N CYS A 125 -2.66 -13.07 -17.66
CA CYS A 125 -2.88 -13.84 -16.44
C CYS A 125 -4.27 -13.59 -15.83
N CYS A 126 -4.72 -12.33 -15.74
CA CYS A 126 -6.08 -12.00 -15.27
C CYS A 126 -7.17 -12.72 -16.08
N SER A 127 -7.03 -12.80 -17.40
CA SER A 127 -8.00 -13.49 -18.26
C SER A 127 -8.09 -15.00 -18.02
N LEU A 128 -7.01 -15.64 -17.58
CA LEU A 128 -6.99 -17.09 -17.35
C LEU A 128 -7.68 -17.50 -16.05
N ILE A 129 -7.64 -16.61 -15.05
CA ILE A 129 -8.14 -16.88 -13.69
C ILE A 129 -9.48 -16.17 -13.41
N GLY A 130 -9.94 -15.32 -14.34
CA GLY A 130 -11.13 -14.51 -14.17
C GLY A 130 -10.94 -13.49 -13.06
N ALA A 131 -9.86 -12.70 -13.15
CA ALA A 131 -9.63 -11.53 -12.29
C ALA A 131 -9.95 -10.24 -13.05
N ALA A 132 -10.36 -9.18 -12.37
CA ALA A 132 -10.54 -7.86 -12.97
C ALA A 132 -9.19 -7.33 -13.50
N PRO A 133 -9.04 -7.08 -14.81
CA PRO A 133 -7.78 -6.62 -15.41
C PRO A 133 -7.66 -5.08 -15.34
N THR A 134 -7.97 -4.51 -14.18
CA THR A 134 -7.99 -3.06 -13.93
C THR A 134 -6.75 -2.67 -13.13
N PRO A 135 -6.02 -1.59 -13.47
CA PRO A 135 -4.81 -1.19 -12.71
C PRO A 135 -5.08 -0.73 -11.27
N TYR A 136 -6.34 -0.43 -10.96
CA TYR A 136 -6.80 0.00 -9.66
C TYR A 136 -8.06 -0.77 -9.34
N TYR A 137 -7.99 -1.62 -8.32
CA TYR A 137 -9.14 -2.38 -7.85
C TYR A 137 -10.25 -1.43 -7.38
N LYS A 138 -11.49 -1.67 -7.81
CA LYS A 138 -12.68 -1.01 -7.27
C LYS A 138 -13.70 -2.06 -6.83
N ALA A 139 -14.31 -1.84 -5.67
CA ALA A 139 -15.40 -2.69 -5.19
C ALA A 139 -16.54 -2.75 -6.21
N GLY A 140 -17.04 -3.95 -6.47
CA GLY A 140 -18.04 -4.25 -7.49
C GLY A 140 -17.47 -4.64 -8.86
N GLU A 141 -16.15 -4.53 -9.10
CA GLU A 141 -15.56 -4.95 -10.38
C GLU A 141 -15.63 -6.46 -10.59
N ALA A 142 -15.58 -7.26 -9.51
CA ALA A 142 -15.70 -8.71 -9.58
C ALA A 142 -17.03 -9.22 -10.19
N LEU A 143 -18.06 -8.39 -10.15
CA LEU A 143 -19.41 -8.71 -10.66
C LEU A 143 -19.61 -8.25 -12.11
N LEU A 144 -18.64 -7.53 -12.69
CA LEU A 144 -18.72 -7.04 -14.06
C LEU A 144 -18.28 -8.13 -15.05
N ASP A 145 -19.00 -8.24 -16.16
CA ASP A 145 -18.55 -9.06 -17.27
C ASP A 145 -17.36 -8.38 -17.99
N HIS A 146 -16.17 -8.96 -17.84
CA HIS A 146 -14.95 -8.44 -18.43
C HIS A 146 -14.73 -9.03 -19.83
N ASN A 147 -14.81 -8.17 -20.85
CA ASN A 147 -14.42 -8.55 -22.21
C ASN A 147 -12.88 -8.63 -22.32
N TYR A 148 -12.32 -9.79 -21.98
CA TYR A 148 -10.88 -10.03 -21.98
C TYR A 148 -10.25 -9.86 -23.36
N ASP A 149 -10.94 -10.24 -24.45
CA ASP A 149 -10.44 -10.07 -25.82
C ASP A 149 -10.18 -8.60 -26.16
N LYS A 150 -11.08 -7.70 -25.74
CA LYS A 150 -10.89 -6.27 -25.89
C LYS A 150 -9.71 -5.77 -25.06
N VAL A 151 -9.61 -6.22 -23.81
CA VAL A 151 -8.56 -5.80 -22.86
C VAL A 151 -7.17 -6.24 -23.34
N LEU A 152 -7.05 -7.44 -23.90
CA LEU A 152 -5.81 -8.04 -24.41
C LEU A 152 -5.30 -7.39 -25.71
N LYS A 153 -6.16 -6.68 -26.43
CA LYS A 153 -5.80 -5.93 -27.65
C LYS A 153 -5.60 -4.43 -27.39
N SER A 154 -6.04 -3.93 -26.24
CA SER A 154 -5.99 -2.50 -25.91
C SER A 154 -4.73 -2.13 -25.13
N ARG A 155 -3.91 -1.22 -25.69
CA ARG A 155 -2.82 -0.55 -24.95
C ARG A 155 -3.38 0.14 -23.72
N ILE A 156 -2.73 -0.03 -22.58
CA ILE A 156 -2.96 0.88 -21.44
C ILE A 156 -2.40 2.24 -21.86
N HIS A 157 -3.27 3.18 -22.22
CA HIS A 157 -2.94 4.59 -22.39
C HIS A 157 -3.07 5.32 -21.05
N ASP A 158 -2.27 4.91 -20.07
CA ASP A 158 -2.28 5.55 -18.76
C ASP A 158 -1.15 6.58 -18.71
N LYS A 159 -1.45 7.81 -19.18
CA LYS A 159 -0.56 8.97 -19.06
C LYS A 159 -0.14 9.25 -17.61
N THR A 160 -0.78 8.63 -16.62
CA THR A 160 -0.52 8.88 -15.20
C THR A 160 0.48 7.91 -14.58
N VAL A 161 0.88 6.79 -15.20
CA VAL A 161 1.81 5.84 -14.58
C VAL A 161 3.22 6.42 -14.39
N PRO A 162 3.86 7.05 -15.40
CA PRO A 162 5.15 7.71 -15.18
C PRO A 162 5.03 8.86 -14.17
N ILE A 163 3.91 9.58 -14.19
CA ILE A 163 3.66 10.74 -13.32
C ILE A 163 3.42 10.29 -11.87
N ARG A 164 2.69 9.19 -11.65
CA ARG A 164 2.37 8.64 -10.32
C ARG A 164 3.55 7.90 -9.70
N ASP A 165 4.33 7.14 -10.49
CA ASP A 165 5.59 6.56 -10.01
C ASP A 165 6.59 7.67 -9.66
N THR A 166 6.68 8.72 -10.48
CA THR A 166 7.49 9.90 -10.16
C THR A 166 6.99 10.59 -8.88
N TYR A 167 5.68 10.79 -8.73
CA TYR A 167 5.09 11.41 -7.55
C TYR A 167 5.24 10.56 -6.29
N GLN A 168 5.13 9.23 -6.38
CA GLN A 168 5.38 8.31 -5.27
C GLN A 168 6.85 8.30 -4.87
N ARG A 169 7.78 8.28 -5.84
CA ARG A 169 9.22 8.41 -5.57
C ARG A 169 9.56 9.76 -4.95
N GLN A 170 8.98 10.85 -5.45
CA GLN A 170 9.14 12.20 -4.90
C GLN A 170 8.58 12.29 -3.48
N GLN A 171 7.39 11.74 -3.21
CA GLN A 171 6.82 11.70 -1.87
C GLN A 171 7.65 10.84 -0.92
N LYS A 172 8.17 9.69 -1.37
CA LYS A 172 9.04 8.83 -0.55
C LYS A 172 10.37 9.52 -0.23
N ALA A 173 10.99 10.16 -1.23
CA ALA A 173 12.21 10.95 -1.03
C ALA A 173 11.96 12.17 -0.12
N GLN A 174 10.81 12.85 -0.26
CA GLN A 174 10.43 13.96 0.60
C GLN A 174 10.16 13.49 2.03
N LYS A 175 9.43 12.39 2.23
CA LYS A 175 9.22 11.77 3.55
C LYS A 175 10.55 11.40 4.21
N GLN A 176 11.48 10.80 3.47
CA GLN A 176 12.81 10.46 3.98
C GLN A 176 13.61 11.71 4.39
N LYS A 177 13.57 12.80 3.60
CA LYS A 177 14.19 14.08 3.97
C LYS A 177 13.55 14.69 5.22
N ASP A 178 12.23 14.59 5.31
CA ASP A 178 11.42 15.16 6.36
C ASP A 178 11.54 14.43 7.71
N GLU A 179 11.94 13.17 7.69
CA GLU A 179 12.24 12.35 8.87
C GLU A 179 13.64 12.65 9.47
N VAL A 180 14.52 13.33 8.72
CA VAL A 180 15.84 13.71 9.23
C VAL A 180 15.69 14.86 10.23
N VAL A 181 16.08 14.64 11.49
CA VAL A 181 16.08 15.65 12.54
C VAL A 181 17.12 16.72 12.24
N GLN A 182 16.70 17.98 12.14
CA GLN A 182 17.53 19.15 11.80
C GLN A 182 17.80 20.07 13.01
N TYR A 183 17.06 19.89 14.10
CA TYR A 183 17.15 20.70 15.31
C TYR A 183 17.61 19.86 16.50
N LYS A 184 18.18 20.50 17.51
CA LYS A 184 18.62 19.88 18.75
C LYS A 184 17.80 20.43 19.93
N ILE A 185 17.73 19.62 20.99
CA ILE A 185 17.15 20.08 22.26
C ILE A 185 18.04 21.22 22.79
N GLY A 186 17.42 22.32 23.17
CA GLY A 186 18.09 23.56 23.57
C GLY A 186 18.24 24.59 22.45
N ASP A 187 17.87 24.28 21.20
CA ASP A 187 17.90 25.26 20.12
C ASP A 187 16.87 26.37 20.34
N ASN A 188 17.28 27.63 20.11
CA ASN A 188 16.39 28.79 20.09
C ASN A 188 15.68 28.92 18.73
N ILE A 189 14.36 29.08 18.77
CA ILE A 189 13.48 29.19 17.61
C ILE A 189 12.59 30.42 17.75
N THR A 190 12.65 31.30 16.76
CA THR A 190 11.75 32.46 16.66
C THR A 190 10.49 32.08 15.86
N HIS A 191 9.32 32.22 16.48
CA HIS A 191 8.03 31.95 15.87
C HIS A 191 7.21 33.24 15.66
N PRO A 192 6.68 33.52 14.45
CA PRO A 192 5.99 34.78 14.13
C PRO A 192 4.80 35.13 15.04
N LYS A 193 4.14 34.13 15.61
CA LYS A 193 3.00 34.32 16.53
C LYS A 193 3.37 34.24 18.02
N PHE A 194 4.45 33.54 18.36
CA PHE A 194 4.74 33.14 19.74
C PHE A 194 6.07 33.71 20.26
N GLY A 195 6.79 34.49 19.44
CA GLY A 195 8.09 35.04 19.82
C GLY A 195 9.18 33.96 19.87
N ASP A 196 10.20 34.19 20.68
CA ASP A 196 11.32 33.26 20.84
C ASP A 196 10.98 32.13 21.81
N GLY A 197 11.39 30.92 21.47
CA GLY A 197 11.19 29.75 22.30
C GLY A 197 12.32 28.73 22.18
N ILE A 198 12.40 27.84 23.16
CA ILE A 198 13.46 26.83 23.27
C ILE A 198 12.89 25.45 22.96
N VAL A 199 13.57 24.67 22.11
CA VAL A 199 13.21 23.27 21.85
C VAL A 199 13.49 22.41 23.08
N GLU A 200 12.45 21.83 23.67
CA GLU A 200 12.58 21.00 24.87
C GLU A 200 12.53 19.51 24.57
N LYS A 201 11.80 19.13 23.52
CA LYS A 201 11.63 17.72 23.15
C LYS A 201 11.45 17.57 21.64
N ILE A 202 12.02 16.49 21.11
CA ILE A 202 11.93 16.14 19.70
C ILE A 202 11.27 14.77 19.60
N ASN A 203 10.21 14.68 18.80
CA ASN A 203 9.51 13.43 18.53
C ASN A 203 9.62 13.08 17.04
N LEU A 204 10.21 11.93 16.75
CA LEU A 204 10.25 11.33 15.42
C LEU A 204 8.90 10.70 15.10
N ARG A 205 8.39 10.96 13.89
CA ARG A 205 7.19 10.32 13.35
C ARG A 205 7.49 9.81 11.94
N SER A 206 6.80 8.75 11.52
CA SER A 206 6.83 8.38 10.10
C SER A 206 6.35 9.55 9.25
N GLY A 207 7.24 10.00 8.36
CA GLY A 207 7.06 11.12 7.47
C GLY A 207 7.26 12.50 8.09
N GLY A 208 7.89 12.67 9.27
CA GLY A 208 8.18 14.01 9.79
C GLY A 208 8.74 14.07 11.22
N VAL A 209 9.16 15.27 11.64
CA VAL A 209 9.70 15.53 12.99
C VAL A 209 8.86 16.59 13.68
N HIS A 210 8.38 16.33 14.89
CA HIS A 210 7.69 17.30 15.72
C HIS A 210 8.62 17.85 16.80
N LEU A 211 8.69 19.17 16.91
CA LEU A 211 9.42 19.88 17.94
C LEU A 211 8.44 20.41 18.99
N HIS A 212 8.70 20.12 20.24
CA HIS A 212 8.01 20.74 21.37
C HIS A 212 8.85 21.92 21.83
N ILE A 213 8.33 23.11 21.60
CA ILE A 213 9.05 24.37 21.82
C ILE A 213 8.32 25.13 22.92
N ARG A 214 9.05 25.56 23.95
CA ARG A 214 8.51 26.38 25.03
C ARG A 214 8.63 27.85 24.65
N PHE A 215 7.49 28.53 24.57
CA PHE A 215 7.38 29.98 24.36
C PHE A 215 6.73 30.59 25.61
N ASP A 216 7.42 31.52 26.26
CA ASP A 216 6.89 32.29 27.41
C ASP A 216 6.11 31.44 28.44
N GLY A 217 6.68 30.29 28.82
CA GLY A 217 6.09 29.36 29.79
C GLY A 217 5.14 28.30 29.24
N GLU A 218 4.68 28.41 27.98
CA GLU A 218 3.81 27.44 27.33
C GLU A 218 4.54 26.56 26.30
N VAL A 219 4.30 25.24 26.33
CA VAL A 219 4.86 24.32 25.34
C VAL A 219 3.93 24.15 24.15
N LYS A 220 4.41 24.43 22.94
CA LYS A 220 3.72 24.21 21.68
C LYS A 220 4.40 23.11 20.86
N CYS A 221 3.61 22.24 20.25
CA CYS A 221 4.09 21.21 19.33
C CYS A 221 4.03 21.75 17.90
N ILE A 222 5.17 21.83 17.22
CA ILE A 222 5.32 22.41 15.89
C ILE A 222 6.06 21.42 14.98
N ASP A 223 5.57 21.22 13.76
CA ASP A 223 6.23 20.39 12.76
C ASP A 223 7.52 21.08 12.26
N GLN A 224 8.64 20.36 12.28
CA GLN A 224 9.94 20.82 11.81
C GLN A 224 9.88 21.37 10.39
N LYS A 225 9.10 20.76 9.49
CA LYS A 225 8.97 21.19 8.10
C LYS A 225 8.37 22.58 8.01
N TRP A 226 7.45 22.92 8.91
CA TRP A 226 6.82 24.22 8.95
C TRP A 226 7.85 25.31 9.25
N LEU A 227 8.75 25.05 10.20
CA LEU A 227 9.86 25.96 10.54
C LEU A 227 10.89 26.06 9.43
N MET A 228 11.24 24.94 8.79
CA MET A 228 12.21 24.91 7.69
C MET A 228 11.73 25.65 6.44
N ARG A 229 10.43 25.56 6.10
CA ARG A 229 9.86 26.30 4.96
C ARG A 229 9.95 27.82 5.13
N ARG A 230 9.99 28.31 6.37
CA ARG A 230 10.08 29.74 6.70
C ARG A 230 11.50 30.26 6.90
N LYS A 231 12.51 29.40 7.03
CA LYS A 231 13.93 29.82 7.05
C LYS A 231 14.43 30.31 5.68
N TYR A 232 13.69 30.04 4.60
CA TYR A 232 14.04 30.38 3.21
C TYR A 232 13.10 31.42 2.57
N THR A 233 12.35 32.17 3.37
CA THR A 233 11.57 33.35 2.92
C THR A 233 11.95 34.54 3.77
#